data_AF-A0AA42C7V5-F1
#
_entry.id   AF-A0AA42C7V5-F1
#
_cell.length_a   1.000
_cell.length_b   1.000
_cell.length_c   1.000
_cell.angle_alpha   90.00
_cell.angle_beta   90.00
_cell.angle_gamma   90.00
#
_symmetry.space_group_name_H-M   'P 1'
#
loop_
_entity.id
_entity.type
_entity.pdbx_description
1 polymer ?
#
loop_
_entity_poly.entity_id
_entity_poly.type
_entity_poly.pdbx_seq_one_letter_code
_entity_poly.pdbx_strand_id
1 'polypeptide(L)'
;MEFPDKDSLKSRYEHYSDEQLLEILKNQAGYQKLAVEVAVEVALSRGLINSREDLPELQFHAQKTAGSPIFPRLNTASQTRKVTKSLMRVVYLVTLFPLIYAGLAYAGGNQLNFIVFGGLGLSWGLLAYQAGQTHRGGYIYLMMLLLVAGPLLFLMLNKFMMQPGIIDLLIWGLSFLLLLYILLYLRLLFARSN
;
A
#
# COMPACT_ATOMS: atom_id res chain seq x y z
N MET A 1 -2.89 12.63 24.30
CA MET A 1 -3.94 13.46 23.67
C MET A 1 -5.19 13.24 24.48
N GLU A 2 -5.68 14.29 25.12
CA GLU A 2 -6.93 14.24 25.88
C GLU A 2 -8.10 14.08 24.91
N PHE A 3 -9.07 13.23 25.23
CA PHE A 3 -10.21 13.02 24.35
C PHE A 3 -11.12 14.26 24.44
N PRO A 4 -11.63 14.78 23.31
CA PRO A 4 -12.51 15.94 23.34
C PRO A 4 -13.75 15.66 24.17
N ASP A 5 -14.18 16.69 24.89
CA ASP A 5 -15.39 16.71 25.71
C ASP A 5 -16.65 16.59 24.82
N LYS A 6 -17.78 16.28 25.48
CA LYS A 6 -19.06 16.05 24.80
C LYS A 6 -19.50 17.26 23.97
N ASP A 7 -19.31 18.47 24.49
CA ASP A 7 -19.79 19.70 23.86
C ASP A 7 -18.94 20.07 22.64
N SER A 8 -17.63 19.87 22.72
CA SER A 8 -16.73 19.98 21.57
C SER A 8 -17.08 19.00 20.45
N LEU A 9 -17.36 17.73 20.79
CA LEU A 9 -17.79 16.73 19.81
C LEU A 9 -19.13 17.11 19.16
N LYS A 10 -20.09 17.61 19.96
CA LYS A 10 -21.40 18.00 19.48
C LYS A 10 -21.32 19.15 18.49
N SER A 11 -20.60 20.22 18.86
CA SER A 11 -20.35 21.36 17.97
C SER A 11 -19.71 20.93 16.66
N ARG A 12 -18.76 19.99 16.70
CA ARG A 12 -18.11 19.46 15.50
C ARG A 12 -19.07 18.66 14.61
N TYR A 13 -19.92 17.82 15.20
CA TYR A 13 -20.88 17.00 14.46
C TYR A 13 -22.07 17.79 13.92
N GLU A 14 -22.43 18.91 14.54
CA GLU A 14 -23.40 19.87 14.00
C GLU A 14 -22.93 20.52 12.69
N HIS A 15 -21.64 20.44 12.34
CA HIS A 15 -21.11 20.92 11.05
C HIS A 15 -20.91 19.79 10.03
N TYR A 16 -21.16 18.52 10.40
CA TYR A 16 -21.00 17.40 9.48
C TYR A 16 -22.16 17.34 8.49
N SER A 17 -21.90 16.84 7.29
CA SER A 17 -22.97 16.47 6.37
C SER A 17 -23.72 15.24 6.86
N ASP A 18 -24.94 15.05 6.40
CA ASP A 18 -25.77 13.90 6.78
C ASP A 18 -25.11 12.56 6.41
N GLU A 19 -24.42 12.52 5.27
CA GLU A 19 -23.62 11.38 4.82
C GLU A 19 -22.48 11.04 5.78
N GLN A 20 -21.75 12.06 6.27
CA GLN A 20 -20.67 11.89 7.24
C GLN A 20 -21.19 11.39 8.58
N LEU A 21 -22.34 11.89 9.02
CA LEU A 21 -22.98 11.46 10.26
C LEU A 21 -23.44 9.99 10.15
N LEU A 22 -24.06 9.62 9.03
CA LEU A 22 -24.46 8.24 8.74
C LEU A 22 -23.27 7.28 8.66
N GLU A 23 -22.12 7.71 8.16
CA GLU A 23 -20.89 6.89 8.12
C GLU A 23 -20.40 6.53 9.54
N ILE A 24 -20.46 7.49 10.48
CA ILE A 24 -20.09 7.26 11.88
C ILE A 24 -21.05 6.27 12.54
N LEU A 25 -22.36 6.43 12.30
CA LEU A 25 -23.39 5.54 12.85
C LEU A 25 -23.27 4.11 12.29
N LYS A 26 -22.93 3.96 11.01
CA LYS A 26 -22.68 2.66 10.36
C LYS A 26 -21.44 1.96 10.93
N ASN A 27 -20.40 2.71 11.27
CA ASN A 27 -19.11 2.18 11.74
C ASN A 27 -18.94 2.27 13.27
N GLN A 28 -20.02 2.29 14.05
CA GLN A 28 -20.01 2.50 15.51
C GLN A 28 -19.03 1.62 16.31
N ALA A 29 -18.71 0.41 15.84
CA ALA A 29 -17.73 -0.49 16.48
C ALA A 29 -16.28 0.06 16.44
N GLY A 30 -15.97 0.96 15.51
CA GLY A 30 -14.65 1.59 15.37
C GLY A 30 -14.48 2.93 16.10
N TYR A 31 -15.54 3.42 16.76
CA TYR A 31 -15.54 4.71 17.46
C TYR A 31 -15.66 4.53 18.98
N GLN A 32 -15.22 5.55 19.73
CA GLN A 32 -15.46 5.58 21.17
C GLN A 32 -16.95 5.77 21.48
N LYS A 33 -17.42 5.19 22.58
CA LYS A 33 -18.82 5.24 23.01
C LYS A 33 -19.38 6.67 23.06
N LEU A 34 -18.62 7.62 23.63
CA LEU A 34 -19.01 9.02 23.72
C LEU A 34 -19.25 9.65 22.34
N ALA A 35 -18.39 9.35 21.36
CA ALA A 35 -18.54 9.84 19.99
C ALA A 35 -19.79 9.25 19.31
N VAL A 36 -20.06 7.96 19.51
CA VAL A 36 -21.28 7.33 18.97
C VAL A 36 -22.53 7.94 19.60
N GLU A 37 -22.53 8.19 20.91
CA GLU A 37 -23.66 8.82 21.61
C GLU A 37 -23.96 10.23 21.09
N VAL A 38 -22.92 11.04 20.88
CA VAL A 38 -23.07 12.40 20.34
C VAL A 38 -23.54 12.35 18.88
N ALA A 39 -23.02 11.42 18.07
CA ALA A 39 -23.47 11.25 16.69
C ALA A 39 -24.96 10.85 16.63
N VAL A 40 -25.42 9.98 17.52
CA VAL A 40 -26.83 9.60 17.65
C VAL A 40 -27.70 10.80 18.05
N GLU A 41 -27.24 11.61 19.00
CA GLU A 41 -27.95 12.82 19.45
C GLU A 41 -28.15 13.81 18.31
N VAL A 42 -27.10 14.07 17.51
CA VAL A 42 -27.17 14.97 16.34
C VAL A 42 -27.99 14.35 15.20
N ALA A 43 -27.97 13.03 15.04
CA ALA A 43 -28.75 12.36 14.00
C ALA A 43 -30.25 12.38 14.29
N LEU A 44 -30.62 12.21 15.57
CA LEU A 44 -32.00 12.37 16.04
C LEU A 44 -32.49 13.81 15.88
N SER A 45 -31.66 14.80 16.23
CA SER A 45 -32.06 16.21 16.12
C SER A 45 -32.28 16.66 14.67
N ARG A 46 -31.60 16.00 13.71
CA ARG A 46 -31.75 16.23 12.27
C ARG A 46 -32.78 15.32 11.58
N GLY A 47 -33.40 14.38 12.31
CA GLY A 47 -34.34 13.43 11.74
C GLY A 47 -33.70 12.41 10.77
N LEU A 48 -32.39 12.16 10.88
CA LEU A 48 -31.69 11.16 10.08
C LEU A 48 -31.95 9.72 10.55
N ILE A 49 -32.31 9.58 11.83
CA ILE A 49 -32.81 8.36 12.46
C ILE A 49 -34.04 8.75 13.29
N ASN A 50 -35.05 7.89 13.34
CA ASN A 50 -36.26 8.15 14.12
C ASN A 50 -36.11 7.63 15.55
N SER A 51 -35.30 6.58 15.73
CA SER A 51 -35.06 5.96 17.02
C SER A 51 -33.64 5.38 17.12
N ARG A 52 -33.17 5.10 18.34
CA ARG A 52 -31.96 4.29 18.56
C ARG A 52 -32.13 2.85 18.05
N GLU A 53 -33.36 2.39 17.89
CA GLU A 53 -33.69 1.04 17.44
C GLU A 53 -33.52 0.89 15.92
N ASP A 54 -33.35 2.00 15.18
CA ASP A 54 -33.05 2.02 13.74
C ASP A 54 -31.55 1.77 13.44
N LEU A 55 -30.68 1.89 14.46
CA LEU A 55 -29.23 1.70 14.34
C LEU A 55 -28.79 0.32 13.85
N PRO A 56 -29.41 -0.81 14.25
CA PRO A 56 -29.08 -2.14 13.73
C PRO A 56 -29.41 -2.27 12.23
N GLU A 57 -30.49 -1.67 11.74
CA GLU A 57 -30.87 -1.72 10.32
C GLU A 57 -29.87 -0.97 9.42
N LEU A 58 -29.28 0.12 9.95
CA LEU A 58 -28.17 0.84 9.33
C LEU A 58 -26.90 0.00 9.21
N GLN A 59 -26.62 -0.90 10.16
CA GLN A 59 -25.46 -1.81 10.09
C GLN A 59 -25.57 -2.81 8.92
N PHE A 60 -26.78 -3.25 8.57
CA PHE A 60 -26.99 -4.18 7.44
C PHE A 60 -26.85 -3.51 6.07
N HIS A 61 -26.98 -2.18 6.01
CA HIS A 61 -26.76 -1.35 4.81
C HIS A 61 -25.34 -0.78 4.73
N ALA A 62 -24.42 -1.18 5.62
CA ALA A 62 -22.99 -1.06 5.37
C ALA A 62 -22.66 -1.99 4.21
N GLN A 63 -22.84 -1.45 2.99
CA GLN A 63 -22.55 -2.05 1.72
C GLN A 63 -21.25 -2.84 1.88
N LYS A 64 -21.34 -4.18 1.92
CA LYS A 64 -20.19 -5.07 2.06
C LYS A 64 -19.18 -4.58 1.03
N THR A 65 -18.13 -3.92 1.49
CA THR A 65 -17.10 -3.40 0.62
C THR A 65 -16.39 -4.63 0.08
N ALA A 66 -16.83 -5.08 -1.10
CA ALA A 66 -16.28 -6.22 -1.81
C ALA A 66 -14.84 -5.90 -2.27
N GLY A 67 -13.91 -5.83 -1.32
CA GLY A 67 -12.49 -5.79 -1.55
C GLY A 67 -11.92 -7.19 -1.33
N SER A 68 -10.97 -7.60 -2.18
CA SER A 68 -10.19 -8.81 -1.90
C SER A 68 -9.43 -8.64 -0.57
N PRO A 69 -9.43 -9.64 0.32
CA PRO A 69 -8.74 -9.55 1.63
C PRO A 69 -7.23 -9.31 1.49
N ILE A 70 -6.67 -9.62 0.32
CA ILE A 70 -5.24 -9.50 0.03
C ILE A 70 -4.86 -8.05 -0.32
N PHE A 71 -5.77 -7.25 -0.88
CA PHE A 71 -5.47 -5.88 -1.31
C PHE A 71 -6.40 -4.89 -0.60
N PRO A 72 -5.87 -4.07 0.33
CA PRO A 72 -6.71 -3.11 1.05
C PRO A 72 -7.39 -2.17 0.05
N ARG A 73 -8.69 -1.94 0.25
CA ARG A 73 -9.40 -0.87 -0.44
C ARG A 73 -9.10 0.45 0.27
N LEU A 74 -8.79 1.46 -0.53
CA LEU A 74 -8.59 2.82 -0.06
C LEU A 74 -9.83 3.61 -0.43
N ASN A 75 -10.47 4.23 0.57
CA ASN A 75 -11.78 4.86 0.39
C ASN A 75 -11.68 6.30 -0.14
N THR A 76 -10.49 6.91 -0.09
CA THR A 76 -10.29 8.30 -0.51
C THR A 76 -9.10 8.45 -1.45
N ALA A 77 -9.20 9.38 -2.41
CA ALA A 77 -8.11 9.69 -3.34
C ALA A 77 -6.83 10.16 -2.61
N SER A 78 -6.99 10.85 -1.48
CA SER A 78 -5.87 11.29 -0.62
C SER A 78 -5.11 10.09 -0.02
N GLN A 79 -5.83 9.07 0.48
CA GLN A 79 -5.22 7.84 0.97
C GLN A 79 -4.51 7.08 -0.15
N THR A 80 -5.15 6.93 -1.31
CA THR A 80 -4.54 6.30 -2.50
C THR A 80 -3.22 6.97 -2.86
N ARG A 81 -3.19 8.30 -2.97
CA ARG A 81 -1.96 9.04 -3.30
C ARG A 81 -0.86 8.83 -2.24
N LYS A 82 -1.21 8.84 -0.95
CA LYS A 82 -0.25 8.63 0.14
C LYS A 82 0.35 7.21 0.10
N VAL A 83 -0.50 6.19 -0.05
CA VAL A 83 -0.07 4.79 -0.12
C VAL A 83 0.78 4.55 -1.35
N THR A 84 0.33 5.00 -2.54
CA THR A 84 1.11 4.91 -3.78
C THR A 84 2.48 5.56 -3.62
N LYS A 85 2.55 6.78 -3.07
CA LYS A 85 3.84 7.46 -2.85
C LYS A 85 4.74 6.70 -1.87
N SER A 86 4.17 6.06 -0.85
CA SER A 86 4.94 5.24 0.10
C SER A 86 5.48 3.97 -0.56
N LEU A 87 4.64 3.25 -1.30
CA LEU A 87 5.05 2.04 -2.01
C LEU A 87 6.13 2.34 -3.05
N MET A 88 5.99 3.43 -3.80
CA MET A 88 7.01 3.86 -4.76
C MET A 88 8.36 4.15 -4.08
N ARG A 89 8.40 4.69 -2.86
CA ARG A 89 9.68 4.87 -2.13
C ARG A 89 10.37 3.53 -1.86
N VAL A 90 9.62 2.51 -1.47
CA VAL A 90 10.17 1.16 -1.27
C VAL A 90 10.75 0.66 -2.59
N VAL A 91 9.99 0.79 -3.69
CA VAL A 91 10.44 0.39 -5.02
C VAL A 91 11.71 1.14 -5.47
N TYR A 92 11.84 2.44 -5.14
CA TYR A 92 13.07 3.19 -5.40
C TYR A 92 14.25 2.70 -4.57
N LEU A 93 14.05 2.40 -3.28
CA LEU A 93 15.11 1.89 -2.42
C LEU A 93 15.66 0.54 -2.91
N VAL A 94 14.80 -0.28 -3.52
CA VAL A 94 15.21 -1.59 -4.08
C VAL A 94 16.26 -1.44 -5.18
N THR A 95 16.29 -0.31 -5.89
CA THR A 95 17.31 0.05 -6.88
C THR A 95 18.73 -0.01 -6.30
N LEU A 96 18.90 0.27 -5.02
CA LEU A 96 20.21 0.36 -4.39
C LEU A 96 20.90 -1.01 -4.28
N PHE A 97 20.15 -2.09 -4.07
CA PHE A 97 20.74 -3.43 -3.91
C PHE A 97 21.61 -3.88 -5.10
N PRO A 98 21.11 -3.89 -6.35
CA PRO A 98 21.94 -4.27 -7.49
C PRO A 98 23.08 -3.27 -7.76
N LEU A 99 22.90 -1.99 -7.45
CA LEU A 99 23.96 -0.98 -7.60
C LEU A 99 25.10 -1.17 -6.58
N ILE A 100 24.77 -1.44 -5.33
CA ILE A 100 25.74 -1.76 -4.28
C ILE A 100 26.50 -3.03 -4.67
N TYR A 101 25.79 -4.07 -5.11
CA TYR A 101 26.41 -5.31 -5.57
C TYR A 101 27.34 -5.09 -6.77
N ALA A 102 26.92 -4.26 -7.74
CA ALA A 102 27.77 -3.89 -8.88
C ALA A 102 29.06 -3.20 -8.42
N GLY A 103 28.98 -2.26 -7.46
CA GLY A 103 30.16 -1.60 -6.89
C GLY A 103 31.11 -2.58 -6.20
N LEU A 104 30.58 -3.54 -5.44
CA LEU A 104 31.37 -4.61 -4.83
C LEU A 104 32.02 -5.51 -5.90
N ALA A 105 31.28 -5.87 -6.95
CA ALA A 105 31.81 -6.67 -8.06
C ALA A 105 32.95 -5.96 -8.80
N TYR A 106 32.83 -4.65 -9.01
CA TYR A 106 33.90 -3.83 -9.61
C TYR A 106 35.16 -3.82 -8.74
N ALA A 107 35.00 -3.60 -7.42
CA ALA A 107 36.11 -3.63 -6.48
C ALA A 107 36.81 -5.01 -6.42
N GLY A 108 36.03 -6.08 -6.59
CA GLY A 108 36.54 -7.46 -6.69
C GLY A 108 37.11 -7.85 -8.06
N GLY A 109 37.17 -6.93 -9.03
CA GLY A 109 37.70 -7.18 -10.38
C GLY A 109 36.74 -7.93 -11.33
N ASN A 110 35.50 -8.18 -10.92
CA ASN A 110 34.50 -8.85 -11.76
C ASN A 110 33.71 -7.83 -12.59
N GLN A 111 34.31 -7.43 -13.71
CA GLN A 111 33.76 -6.42 -14.63
C GLN A 111 32.41 -6.85 -15.24
N LEU A 112 32.22 -8.15 -15.52
CA LEU A 112 30.97 -8.65 -16.10
C LEU A 112 29.80 -8.45 -15.13
N ASN A 113 29.97 -8.84 -13.86
CA ASN A 113 28.95 -8.62 -12.84
C ASN A 113 28.69 -7.12 -12.60
N PHE A 114 29.72 -6.28 -12.62
CA PHE A 114 29.54 -4.82 -12.53
C PHE A 114 28.60 -4.30 -13.64
N ILE A 115 28.85 -4.69 -14.90
CA ILE A 115 28.04 -4.23 -16.04
C ILE A 115 26.61 -4.76 -15.93
N VAL A 116 26.42 -6.05 -15.66
CA VAL A 116 25.09 -6.67 -15.61
C VAL A 116 24.24 -6.11 -14.47
N PHE A 117 24.77 -6.10 -13.24
CA PHE A 117 24.01 -5.63 -12.08
C PHE A 117 23.89 -4.11 -12.03
N GLY A 118 24.90 -3.38 -12.53
CA GLY A 118 24.83 -1.94 -12.71
C GLY A 118 23.73 -1.56 -13.69
N GLY A 119 23.69 -2.22 -14.86
CA GLY A 119 22.64 -2.04 -15.86
C GLY A 119 21.25 -2.41 -15.32
N LEU A 120 21.14 -3.50 -14.56
CA LEU A 120 19.89 -3.93 -13.94
C LEU A 120 19.38 -2.91 -12.91
N GLY A 121 20.26 -2.41 -12.04
CA GLY A 121 19.93 -1.35 -11.09
C GLY A 121 19.50 -0.07 -11.77
N LEU A 122 20.25 0.42 -12.76
CA LEU A 122 19.87 1.62 -13.52
C LEU A 122 18.54 1.46 -14.24
N SER A 123 18.32 0.29 -14.88
CA SER A 123 17.06 -0.02 -15.57
C SER A 123 15.87 -0.04 -14.60
N TRP A 124 16.04 -0.69 -13.44
CA TRP A 124 15.01 -0.71 -12.40
C TRP A 124 14.68 0.71 -11.90
N GLY A 125 15.70 1.51 -11.60
CA GLY A 125 15.53 2.88 -11.12
C GLY A 125 14.82 3.77 -12.15
N LEU A 126 15.19 3.65 -13.42
CA LEU A 126 14.55 4.37 -14.51
C LEU A 126 13.08 3.96 -14.68
N LEU A 127 12.78 2.66 -14.64
CA LEU A 127 11.40 2.17 -14.71
C LEU A 127 10.58 2.61 -13.49
N ALA A 128 11.16 2.56 -12.28
CA ALA A 128 10.51 3.07 -11.07
C ALA A 128 10.18 4.56 -11.22
N TYR A 129 11.11 5.35 -11.76
CA TYR A 129 10.91 6.78 -12.00
C TYR A 129 9.77 7.03 -12.99
N GLN A 130 9.79 6.35 -14.13
CA GLN A 130 8.75 6.48 -15.15
C GLN A 130 7.38 5.98 -14.65
N ALA A 131 7.34 4.89 -13.90
CA ALA A 131 6.13 4.37 -13.27
C ALA A 131 5.53 5.39 -12.29
N GLY A 132 6.37 6.02 -11.47
CA GLY A 132 5.94 7.03 -10.49
C GLY A 132 5.43 8.33 -11.12
N GLN A 133 5.94 8.70 -12.30
CA GLN A 133 5.50 9.91 -13.01
C GLN A 133 4.24 9.66 -13.84
N THR A 134 4.27 8.63 -14.68
CA THR A 134 3.23 8.40 -15.70
C THR A 134 2.05 7.59 -15.19
N HIS A 135 2.19 6.89 -14.05
CA HIS A 135 1.18 5.97 -13.50
C HIS A 135 0.72 4.90 -14.52
N ARG A 136 1.56 4.56 -15.51
CA ARG A 136 1.27 3.54 -16.51
C ARG A 136 1.62 2.16 -15.99
N GLY A 137 0.65 1.24 -16.02
CA GLY A 137 0.84 -0.15 -15.60
C GLY A 137 1.89 -0.92 -16.41
N GLY A 138 2.18 -0.49 -17.65
CA GLY A 138 3.20 -1.12 -18.51
C GLY A 138 4.59 -1.18 -17.86
N TYR A 139 5.01 -0.11 -17.19
CA TYR A 139 6.31 -0.08 -16.51
C TYR A 139 6.37 -1.07 -15.34
N ILE A 140 5.25 -1.28 -14.64
CA ILE A 140 5.19 -2.24 -13.54
C ILE A 140 5.39 -3.68 -14.04
N TYR A 141 4.85 -4.04 -15.21
CA TYR A 141 5.09 -5.37 -15.81
C TYR A 141 6.55 -5.57 -16.19
N LEU A 142 7.22 -4.56 -16.74
CA LEU A 142 8.65 -4.62 -17.02
C LEU A 142 9.47 -4.81 -15.73
N MET A 143 9.09 -4.14 -14.65
CA MET A 143 9.72 -4.32 -13.34
C MET A 143 9.49 -5.72 -12.77
N MET A 144 8.29 -6.30 -12.91
CA MET A 144 8.05 -7.70 -12.53
C MET A 144 8.92 -8.68 -13.33
N LEU A 145 9.09 -8.42 -14.62
CA LEU A 145 9.98 -9.22 -15.46
C LEU A 145 11.43 -9.11 -14.98
N LEU A 146 11.92 -7.92 -14.67
CA LEU A 146 13.25 -7.71 -14.08
C LEU A 146 13.40 -8.37 -12.71
N LEU A 147 12.34 -8.38 -11.88
CA LEU A 147 12.35 -9.01 -10.57
C LEU A 147 12.58 -10.53 -10.67
N VAL A 148 12.01 -11.18 -11.70
CA VAL A 148 12.21 -12.61 -11.98
C VAL A 148 13.55 -12.85 -12.69
N ALA A 149 13.89 -12.04 -13.69
CA ALA A 149 15.08 -12.21 -14.49
C ALA A 149 16.38 -11.96 -13.71
N GLY A 150 16.40 -10.98 -12.80
CA GLY A 150 17.60 -10.61 -12.04
C GLY A 150 18.18 -11.75 -11.20
N PRO A 151 17.40 -12.41 -10.35
CA PRO A 151 17.85 -13.60 -9.61
C PRO A 151 18.28 -14.75 -10.51
N LEU A 152 17.56 -14.97 -11.62
CA LEU A 152 17.93 -15.99 -12.60
C LEU A 152 19.32 -15.71 -13.19
N LEU A 153 19.57 -14.45 -13.61
CA LEU A 153 20.88 -14.00 -14.06
C LEU A 153 21.94 -14.15 -12.96
N PHE A 154 21.61 -13.81 -11.71
CA PHE A 154 22.51 -13.98 -10.58
C PHE A 154 22.93 -15.44 -10.38
N LEU A 155 21.99 -16.38 -10.45
CA LEU A 155 22.28 -17.82 -10.35
C LEU A 155 23.12 -18.31 -11.54
N MET A 156 22.83 -17.84 -12.75
CA MET A 156 23.57 -18.24 -13.96
C MET A 156 25.01 -17.72 -13.98
N LEU A 157 25.24 -16.49 -13.52
CA LEU A 157 26.55 -15.84 -13.53
C LEU A 157 27.45 -16.28 -12.37
N ASN A 158 26.88 -16.53 -11.19
CA ASN A 158 27.63 -16.89 -10.00
C ASN A 158 27.62 -18.40 -9.72
N LYS A 159 27.47 -19.21 -10.79
CA LYS A 159 27.39 -20.68 -10.82
C LYS A 159 27.83 -21.33 -9.50
N PHE A 160 26.87 -21.65 -8.64
CA PHE A 160 27.05 -22.48 -7.45
C PHE A 160 28.02 -21.98 -6.36
N MET A 161 28.39 -20.69 -6.31
CA MET A 161 29.22 -20.17 -5.20
C MET A 161 28.45 -20.00 -3.88
N MET A 162 27.13 -20.00 -3.89
CA MET A 162 26.33 -20.02 -2.67
C MET A 162 25.68 -21.38 -2.49
N GLN A 163 26.00 -22.07 -1.40
CA GLN A 163 25.11 -23.04 -0.79
C GLN A 163 24.30 -22.25 0.24
N PRO A 164 23.22 -21.55 -0.16
CA PRO A 164 22.45 -20.76 0.78
C PRO A 164 21.85 -21.71 1.83
N GLY A 165 21.93 -21.30 3.10
CA GLY A 165 21.22 -21.99 4.15
C GLY A 165 19.70 -21.89 3.91
N ILE A 166 18.93 -22.75 4.57
CA ILE A 166 17.46 -22.71 4.53
C ILE A 166 16.94 -21.32 4.94
N ILE A 167 17.62 -20.68 5.91
CA ILE A 167 17.27 -19.33 6.38
C ILE A 167 17.49 -18.29 5.29
N ASP A 168 18.60 -18.37 4.54
CA ASP A 168 18.89 -17.42 3.45
C ASP A 168 17.86 -17.54 2.31
N LEU A 169 17.49 -18.77 1.96
CA LEU A 169 16.42 -19.04 0.99
C LEU A 169 15.08 -18.48 1.43
N LEU A 170 14.75 -18.61 2.72
CA LEU A 170 13.51 -18.08 3.29
C LEU A 170 13.48 -16.56 3.25
N ILE A 171 14.56 -15.89 3.67
CA ILE A 171 14.68 -14.41 3.63
C ILE A 171 14.58 -13.91 2.19
N TRP A 172 15.27 -14.58 1.27
CA TRP A 172 15.26 -14.24 -0.15
C TRP A 172 13.86 -14.43 -0.76
N GLY A 173 13.22 -15.57 -0.49
CA GLY A 173 11.87 -15.87 -0.95
C GLY A 173 10.82 -14.92 -0.39
N LEU A 174 10.90 -14.58 0.90
CA LEU A 174 9.99 -13.62 1.53
C LEU A 174 10.16 -12.22 0.96
N SER A 175 11.41 -11.79 0.76
CA SER A 175 11.74 -10.49 0.15
C SER A 175 11.22 -10.42 -1.29
N PHE A 176 11.40 -11.50 -2.06
CA PHE A 176 10.87 -11.62 -3.42
C PHE A 176 9.34 -11.52 -3.44
N LEU A 177 8.65 -12.29 -2.60
CA LEU A 177 7.18 -12.27 -2.50
C LEU A 177 6.65 -10.91 -2.05
N LEU A 178 7.32 -10.27 -1.10
CA LEU A 178 6.95 -8.93 -0.63
C LEU A 178 7.06 -7.90 -1.76
N LEU A 179 8.16 -7.92 -2.51
CA LEU A 179 8.34 -7.03 -3.66
C LEU A 179 7.33 -7.30 -4.76
N LEU A 180 7.06 -8.58 -5.06
CA LEU A 180 6.04 -8.97 -6.03
C LEU A 180 4.65 -8.46 -5.60
N TYR A 181 4.31 -8.62 -4.32
CA TYR A 181 3.06 -8.11 -3.75
C TYR A 181 2.97 -6.58 -3.89
N ILE A 182 4.04 -5.84 -3.57
CA ILE A 182 4.09 -4.38 -3.72
C ILE A 182 3.86 -3.96 -5.18
N LEU A 183 4.50 -4.63 -6.14
CA LEU A 183 4.34 -4.34 -7.57
C LEU A 183 2.92 -4.66 -8.04
N LEU A 184 2.35 -5.81 -7.65
CA LEU A 184 0.97 -6.17 -7.97
C LEU A 184 -0.02 -5.15 -7.41
N TYR A 185 0.20 -4.71 -6.17
CA TYR A 185 -0.66 -3.72 -5.54
C TYR A 185 -0.54 -2.35 -6.21
N LEU A 186 0.67 -1.91 -6.58
CA LEU A 186 0.88 -0.68 -7.36
C LEU A 186 0.16 -0.75 -8.72
N ARG A 187 0.24 -1.88 -9.42
CA ARG A 187 -0.50 -2.09 -10.68
C ARG A 187 -2.01 -1.94 -10.46
N LEU A 188 -2.54 -2.51 -9.39
CA LEU A 188 -3.96 -2.42 -9.05
C LEU A 188 -4.37 -0.97 -8.74
N LEU A 189 -3.53 -0.23 -8.00
CA LEU A 189 -3.77 1.17 -7.69
C LEU A 189 -3.74 2.05 -8.94
N PHE A 190 -2.80 1.82 -9.85
CA PHE A 190 -2.73 2.56 -11.13
C PHE A 190 -3.93 2.27 -12.02
N ALA A 191 -4.40 1.03 -12.06
CA ALA A 191 -5.59 0.66 -12.82
C ALA A 191 -6.90 1.26 -12.27
N ARG A 192 -6.94 1.64 -10.99
CA ARG A 192 -8.09 2.31 -10.36
C ARG A 192 -8.04 3.84 -10.46
N SER A 193 -6.87 4.39 -10.80
CA SER A 193 -6.64 5.83 -10.85
C SER A 193 -6.79 6.42 -12.25
N ASN A 194 -6.81 5.58 -13.29
CA ASN A 194 -7.14 5.92 -14.67
C ASN A 194 -8.60 5.54 -14.96
#